data_AF-B1BZ87-F1
#
_entry.id   AF-B1BZ87-F1
#
_cell.length_a   1.000
_cell.length_b   1.000
_cell.length_c   1.000
_cell.angle_alpha   90.00
_cell.angle_beta   90.00
_cell.angle_gamma   90.00
#
_symmetry.space_group_name_H-M   'P 1'
#
loop_
_entity.id
_entity.type
_entity.pdbx_description
1 polymer ?
#
loop_
_entity_poly.entity_id
_entity_poly.type
_entity_poly.pdbx_seq_one_letter_code
_entity_poly.pdbx_strand_id
1 'polypeptide(L)' 'MKTISIFQVQDINNLLKQKNYDYTLKLHDACGSQSLFLQCHGNNCDINELCDVINNYLKNDYIKVFPGSINPYNIIIK' A
#
# COMPACT_ATOMS: atom_id res chain seq x y z
N MET A 1 -11.28 -13.14 -4.93
CA MET A 1 -10.00 -12.65 -4.37
C MET A 1 -9.83 -11.24 -4.88
N LYS A 2 -9.72 -10.24 -3.99
CA LYS A 2 -9.49 -8.86 -4.44
C LYS A 2 -8.00 -8.70 -4.75
N THR A 3 -7.70 -8.03 -5.85
CA THR A 3 -6.34 -7.79 -6.30
C THR A 3 -6.17 -6.31 -6.62
N ILE A 4 -4.96 -5.82 -6.41
CA ILE A 4 -4.49 -4.52 -6.85
C ILE A 4 -3.62 -4.75 -8.08
N SER A 5 -3.88 -3.99 -9.12
CA SER A 5 -3.08 -4.01 -10.35
C SER A 5 -1.76 -3.26 -10.18
N ILE A 6 -0.76 -3.59 -11.00
CA ILE A 6 0.51 -2.87 -11.02
C ILE A 6 0.34 -1.38 -11.33
N PHE A 7 -0.68 -1.02 -12.13
CA PHE A 7 -1.00 0.38 -12.44
C PHE A 7 -1.51 1.14 -11.22
N GLN A 8 -2.42 0.53 -10.44
CA GLN A 8 -2.86 1.12 -9.17
C GLN A 8 -1.70 1.32 -8.19
N VAL A 9 -0.71 0.40 -8.15
CA VAL A 9 0.50 0.58 -7.34
C VAL A 9 1.32 1.78 -7.81
N GLN A 10 1.45 1.98 -9.12
CA GLN A 10 2.15 3.15 -9.68
C GLN A 10 1.42 4.45 -9.32
N ASP A 11 0.09 4.48 -9.44
CA ASP A 11 -0.71 5.65 -9.09
C ASP A 11 -0.62 5.98 -7.60
N ILE A 12 -0.67 4.96 -6.73
CA ILE A 12 -0.46 5.13 -5.28
C ILE A 12 0.93 5.70 -5.01
N ASN A 13 1.98 5.19 -5.64
CA ASN A 13 3.34 5.73 -5.46
C ASN A 13 3.46 7.19 -5.89
N ASN A 14 2.80 7.57 -6.99
CA ASN A 14 2.73 8.96 -7.42
C ASN A 14 2.00 9.84 -6.40
N LEU A 15 0.88 9.36 -5.84
CA LEU A 15 0.13 10.05 -4.78
C LEU A 15 0.97 10.24 -3.51
N LEU A 16 1.69 9.20 -3.08
CA LEU A 16 2.56 9.27 -1.90
C LEU A 16 3.66 10.30 -2.09
N LYS A 17 4.29 10.32 -3.26
CA LYS A 17 5.30 11.32 -3.63
C LYS A 17 4.75 12.74 -3.65
N GLN A 18 3.56 12.95 -4.22
CA GLN A 18 2.88 14.26 -4.23
C GLN A 18 2.57 14.77 -2.81
N LYS A 19 2.32 13.87 -1.87
CA LYS A 19 2.06 14.17 -0.46
C LYS A 19 3.33 14.24 0.40
N ASN A 20 4.52 14.12 -0.20
CA ASN A 20 5.82 14.09 0.47
C ASN A 20 6.01 12.94 1.47
N TYR A 21 5.41 11.78 1.19
CA TYR A 21 5.75 10.54 1.92
C TYR A 21 6.95 9.85 1.27
N ASP A 22 7.99 9.59 2.05
CA ASP A 22 9.21 8.90 1.61
C ASP A 22 9.03 7.37 1.57
N TYR A 23 7.98 6.91 0.90
CA TYR A 23 7.60 5.49 0.83
C TYR A 23 7.38 5.03 -0.60
N THR A 24 7.83 3.81 -0.89
CA THR A 24 7.49 3.09 -2.12
C THR A 24 6.68 1.85 -1.77
N LEU A 25 5.47 1.77 -2.31
CA LEU A 25 4.64 0.57 -2.30
C LEU A 25 5.09 -0.38 -3.41
N LYS A 26 5.40 -1.62 -3.05
CA LYS A 26 5.82 -2.68 -3.96
C LYS A 26 4.79 -3.80 -3.96
N LEU A 27 4.47 -4.27 -5.16
CA LEU A 27 3.67 -5.47 -5.35
C LEU A 27 4.55 -6.70 -5.16
N HIS A 28 4.12 -7.65 -4.35
CA HIS A 28 4.75 -8.94 -4.20
C HIS A 28 3.70 -10.03 -4.46
N ASP A 29 3.70 -10.52 -5.70
CA ASP A 29 2.83 -11.59 -6.14
C ASP A 29 3.54 -12.93 -5.94
N ALA A 30 2.92 -13.82 -5.17
CA ALA A 30 3.31 -15.22 -5.02
C ALA A 30 2.20 -16.12 -5.57
N CYS A 31 2.52 -17.36 -5.92
CA CYS A 31 1.56 -18.28 -6.54
C CYS A 31 0.31 -18.46 -5.65
N GLY A 32 -0.81 -17.83 -6.03
CA GLY A 32 -2.08 -17.85 -5.31
C GLY A 32 -2.30 -16.76 -4.25
N SER A 33 -1.36 -15.84 -4.02
CA SER A 33 -1.53 -14.73 -3.07
C SER A 33 -0.83 -13.46 -3.53
N GLN A 34 -1.49 -12.32 -3.33
CA GLN A 34 -0.91 -11.01 -3.58
C GLN A 34 -0.69 -10.31 -2.24
N SER A 35 0.50 -9.75 -2.07
CA SER A 35 0.86 -8.95 -0.91
C SER A 35 1.50 -7.64 -1.35
N LEU A 36 1.45 -6.65 -0.47
CA LEU A 36 2.04 -5.34 -0.69
C LEU A 36 3.12 -5.10 0.35
N PHE A 37 4.22 -4.47 -0.05
CA PHE A 37 5.31 -4.11 0.84
C PHE A 37 5.60 -2.62 0.76
N LEU A 38 5.58 -1.94 1.90
CA LEU A 38 5.99 -0.54 2.02
C LEU A 38 7.48 -0.47 2.35
N GLN A 39 8.26 0.11 1.44
CA GLN A 39 9.66 0.43 1.67
C GLN A 39 9.78 1.92 2.06
N CYS A 40 10.28 2.19 3.28
CA CYS A 40 10.63 3.53 3.71
C CYS A 40 12.03 3.92 3.17
N HIS A 41 12.17 5.17 2.72
CA HIS A 41 13.41 5.71 2.13
C HIS A 41 14.01 6.88 2.92
N GLY A 42 13.32 7.37 3.94
CA GLY A 42 13.72 8.56 4.67
C GLY A 42 12.93 8.70 5.97
N ASN A 43 12.04 9.68 6.01
CA ASN A 43 11.26 9.94 7.21
C ASN A 43 10.19 8.87 7.42
N ASN A 44 10.24 8.21 8.58
CA ASN A 44 9.17 7.31 9.01
C ASN A 44 7.90 8.13 9.30
N CYS A 45 6.80 7.71 8.70
CA CYS A 45 5.44 8.19 8.97
C CYS A 45 4.64 7.07 9.66
N ASP A 46 3.54 7.43 10.31
CA ASP A 46 2.60 6.45 10.86
C ASP A 46 2.05 5.58 9.72
N ILE A 47 2.24 4.26 9.85
CA ILE A 47 1.77 3.30 8.85
C ILE A 47 0.25 3.30 8.72
N ASN A 48 -0.48 3.60 9.80
CA ASN A 48 -1.94 3.69 9.76
C ASN A 48 -2.37 4.89 8.91
N GLU A 49 -1.69 6.03 9.04
CA GLU A 49 -1.92 7.21 8.20
C GLU A 49 -1.69 6.89 6.71
N LEU A 50 -0.59 6.19 6.41
CA LEU A 50 -0.32 5.71 5.05
C LEU A 50 -1.42 4.78 4.53
N CYS A 51 -1.89 3.84 5.36
CA CYS A 51 -2.99 2.94 4.99
C CYS A 51 -4.28 3.71 4.74
N ASP A 52 -4.59 4.75 5.51
CA ASP A 52 -5.78 5.60 5.31
C ASP A 52 -5.71 6.38 3.99
N VAL A 53 -4.53 6.91 3.65
CA VAL A 53 -4.30 7.57 2.35
C VAL A 53 -4.54 6.60 1.20
N ILE A 54 -4.00 5.38 1.30
CA ILE A 54 -4.17 4.33 0.28
C ILE A 54 -5.64 3.87 0.22
N ASN A 55 -6.30 3.67 1.36
CA ASN A 55 -7.71 3.29 1.43
C ASN A 55 -8.63 4.35 0.81
N ASN A 56 -8.32 5.63 0.99
CA ASN A 56 -9.11 6.70 0.37
C ASN A 56 -8.96 6.72 -1.17
N TYR A 57 -7.78 6.37 -1.70
CA TYR A 57 -7.59 6.17 -3.14
C TYR A 57 -8.43 4.99 -3.66
N LEU A 58 -8.38 3.85 -2.95
CA LEU A 58 -9.03 2.59 -3.34
C LEU A 58 -10.53 2.50 -3.00
N LYS A 59 -11.13 3.55 -2.40
CA LYS A 59 -12.49 3.50 -1.85
C LYS A 59 -13.56 3.05 -2.86
N ASN A 60 -13.38 3.39 -4.14
CA ASN A 60 -14.30 3.06 -5.21
C ASN A 60 -14.05 1.66 -5.80
N ASP A 61 -12.88 1.07 -5.55
CA ASP A 61 -12.49 -0.26 -6.01
C ASP A 61 -12.99 -1.37 -5.07
N TYR A 62 -13.66 -1.00 -3.96
CA TYR A 62 -14.08 -1.89 -2.88
C TYR A 62 -12.91 -2.66 -2.25
N ILE A 63 -11.68 -2.16 -2.36
CA ILE A 63 -10.46 -2.75 -1.79
C ILE A 63 -10.09 -2.00 -0.52
N LYS A 64 -9.70 -2.73 0.54
CA LYS A 64 -9.08 -2.13 1.71
C LYS A 64 -7.72 -2.73 2.00
N VAL A 65 -6.84 -1.89 2.52
CA VAL A 65 -5.50 -2.24 2.97
C VAL A 65 -5.34 -2.04 4.47
N PHE A 66 -4.54 -2.89 5.10
CA PHE A 66 -4.25 -2.88 6.52
C PHE A 66 -2.78 -3.19 6.78
N PRO A 67 -2.17 -2.63 7.84
CA PRO A 67 -0.86 -3.06 8.27
C PRO A 67 -0.88 -4.53 8.70
N GLY A 68 0.20 -5.25 8.41
CA GLY A 68 0.39 -6.61 8.88
C GLY A 68 0.57 -6.67 10.39
N SER A 69 0.02 -7.70 11.03
CA SER A 69 0.10 -7.89 12.48
C SER A 69 1.51 -8.22 12.99
N ILE A 70 2.35 -8.83 12.15
CA ILE A 70 3.73 -9.20 12.48
C ILE A 70 4.70 -8.12 11.99
N ASN A 71 4.52 -7.66 10.75
CA ASN A 71 5.31 -6.59 10.16
C ASN A 71 4.33 -5.54 9.59
N PRO A 72 4.27 -4.32 10.16
CA PRO A 72 3.34 -3.30 9.69
C PRO A 72 3.63 -2.84 8.26
N TYR A 73 4.86 -3.00 7.78
CA TYR A 73 5.23 -2.69 6.39
C TYR A 73 4.73 -3.74 5.38
N ASN A 74 4.33 -4.92 5.85
CA ASN A 74 3.64 -5.91 5.02
C ASN A 74 2.15 -5.58 4.99
N ILE A 75 1.70 -4.95 3.91
CA ILE A 75 0.32 -4.50 3.76
C ILE A 75 -0.57 -5.63 3.24
N ILE A 76 -1.66 -5.87 3.95
CA ILE A 76 -2.65 -6.93 3.68
C ILE A 76 -3.83 -6.32 2.93
N ILE A 77 -4.28 -7.00 1.86
CA ILE A 77 -5.44 -6.63 1.05
C ILE A 77 -6.68 -7.41 1.53
N LYS A 78 -7.82 -6.74 1.70
CA LYS A 78 -9.14 -7.36 2.04
C LYS A 78 -10.30 -6.80 1.21
#